data_AF-A0A2S7TGA8-F1
#
_entry.id   AF-A0A2S7TGA8-F1
#
_cell.length_a   1.000
_cell.length_b   1.000
_cell.length_c   1.000
_cell.angle_alpha   90.00
_cell.angle_beta   90.00
_cell.angle_gamma   90.00
#
_symmetry.space_group_name_H-M   'P 1'
#
loop_
_entity.id
_entity.type
_entity.pdbx_description
1 polymer ?
#
loop_
_entity_poly.entity_id
_entity_poly.type
_entity_poly.pdbx_seq_one_letter_code
_entity_poly.pdbx_strand_id
1 'polypeptide(L)'
;MNENSAQRASNYALMSAFYQKQNQIDSAQAYLNKAKTIDPSNPNYLIQEGSMYSAVGNYDAAFGAYSKAEAMNPNSLELCEAQTNMMFKQMKEKYGTTNSQELKNKMNTDEKNRLCSVLKRAKGLGLSDMNKDLFIAMVCK
;
A
#
# COMPACT_ATOMS: atom_id res chain seq x y z
N MET A 1 21.62 -15.94 -4.33
CA MET A 1 20.47 -16.07 -5.26
C MET A 1 21.01 -16.05 -6.67
N ASN A 2 20.53 -16.93 -7.56
CA ASN A 2 20.90 -16.91 -8.98
C ASN A 2 20.04 -15.83 -9.68
N GLU A 3 20.58 -15.05 -10.62
CA GLU A 3 19.81 -14.07 -11.41
C GLU A 3 18.56 -14.70 -12.04
N ASN A 4 18.64 -15.98 -12.42
CA ASN A 4 17.53 -16.75 -12.95
C ASN A 4 16.39 -16.95 -11.93
N SER A 5 16.72 -17.11 -10.64
CA SER A 5 15.71 -17.23 -9.57
C SER A 5 15.00 -15.90 -9.27
N ALA A 6 15.74 -14.78 -9.24
CA ALA A 6 15.14 -13.46 -9.03
C ALA A 6 14.21 -13.09 -10.19
N GLN A 7 14.65 -13.29 -11.44
CA GLN A 7 13.81 -13.07 -12.61
C GLN A 7 12.55 -13.95 -12.61
N ARG A 8 12.65 -15.21 -12.19
CA ARG A 8 11.50 -16.11 -12.06
C ARG A 8 10.50 -15.62 -11.02
N ALA A 9 10.97 -15.14 -9.87
CA ALA A 9 10.11 -14.54 -8.85
C ALA A 9 9.36 -13.32 -9.40
N SER A 10 10.08 -12.41 -10.08
CA SER A 10 9.49 -11.24 -10.74
C SER A 10 8.44 -11.61 -11.78
N ASN A 11 8.69 -12.65 -12.60
CA ASN A 11 7.70 -13.12 -13.58
C ASN A 11 6.41 -13.62 -12.89
N TYR A 12 6.52 -14.34 -11.77
CA TYR A 12 5.32 -14.74 -11.01
C TYR A 12 4.60 -13.55 -10.38
N ALA A 13 5.32 -12.54 -9.90
CA ALA A 13 4.70 -11.31 -9.41
C ALA A 13 3.93 -10.57 -10.51
N LEU A 14 4.48 -10.52 -11.73
CA LEU A 14 3.78 -9.96 -12.90
C LEU A 14 2.52 -10.76 -13.27
N MET A 15 2.59 -12.11 -13.24
CA MET A 15 1.40 -12.95 -13.44
C MET A 15 0.34 -12.66 -12.37
N SER A 16 0.75 -12.52 -11.10
CA SER A 16 -0.17 -12.15 -10.03
C SER A 16 -0.89 -10.82 -10.33
N ALA A 17 -0.14 -9.78 -10.70
CA ALA A 17 -0.72 -8.49 -11.06
C ALA A 17 -1.68 -8.58 -12.26
N PHE A 18 -1.36 -9.42 -13.25
CA PHE A 18 -2.24 -9.67 -14.40
C PHE A 18 -3.56 -10.32 -13.99
N TYR A 19 -3.52 -11.38 -13.16
CA TYR A 19 -4.74 -12.03 -12.65
C TYR A 19 -5.55 -11.13 -11.73
N GLN A 20 -4.89 -10.30 -10.92
CA GLN A 20 -5.56 -9.31 -10.07
C GLN A 20 -6.37 -8.32 -10.91
N LYS A 21 -5.81 -7.82 -12.03
CA LYS A 21 -6.52 -6.92 -12.95
C LYS A 21 -7.76 -7.57 -13.60
N GLN A 22 -7.78 -8.90 -13.72
CA GLN A 22 -8.94 -9.66 -14.19
C GLN A 22 -9.92 -10.03 -13.07
N ASN A 23 -9.74 -9.48 -11.86
CA ASN A 23 -10.53 -9.81 -10.68
C ASN A 23 -10.43 -11.30 -10.25
N GLN A 24 -9.40 -12.01 -10.71
CA GLN A 24 -9.13 -13.41 -10.36
C GLN A 24 -8.18 -13.48 -9.16
N ILE A 25 -8.70 -13.14 -7.98
CA ILE A 25 -7.91 -12.92 -6.76
C ILE A 25 -7.20 -14.20 -6.29
N ASP A 26 -7.84 -15.36 -6.37
CA ASP A 26 -7.22 -16.64 -5.96
C ASP A 26 -5.99 -16.97 -6.81
N SER A 27 -6.10 -16.82 -8.13
CA SER A 27 -4.97 -16.98 -9.06
C SER A 27 -3.88 -15.97 -8.76
N ALA A 28 -4.25 -14.71 -8.52
CA ALA A 28 -3.30 -13.66 -8.18
C ALA A 28 -2.51 -14.01 -6.92
N GLN A 29 -3.17 -14.46 -5.85
CA GLN A 29 -2.52 -14.88 -4.61
C GLN A 29 -1.61 -16.10 -4.83
N ALA A 30 -2.06 -17.09 -5.60
CA ALA A 30 -1.27 -18.29 -5.89
C ALA A 30 0.06 -17.96 -6.58
N TYR A 31 0.04 -17.06 -7.57
CA TYR A 31 1.27 -16.61 -8.23
C TYR A 31 2.14 -15.72 -7.35
N LEU A 32 1.55 -14.85 -6.54
CA LEU A 32 2.31 -14.00 -5.62
C LEU A 32 3.02 -14.84 -4.54
N ASN A 33 2.37 -15.90 -4.05
CA ASN A 33 2.98 -16.84 -3.12
C ASN A 33 4.20 -17.53 -3.73
N LYS A 34 4.15 -17.91 -5.02
CA LYS A 34 5.34 -18.45 -5.73
C LYS A 34 6.48 -17.45 -5.78
N ALA A 35 6.20 -16.17 -6.05
CA ALA A 35 7.21 -15.11 -6.03
C ALA A 35 7.87 -14.99 -4.65
N LYS A 36 7.07 -14.92 -3.59
CA LYS A 36 7.53 -14.85 -2.19
C LYS A 36 8.31 -16.09 -1.75
N THR A 37 7.97 -17.28 -2.23
CA THR A 37 8.73 -18.51 -1.92
C THR A 37 10.11 -18.51 -2.56
N ILE A 38 10.23 -17.97 -3.78
CA ILE A 38 11.50 -17.96 -4.51
C ILE A 38 12.43 -16.85 -4.02
N ASP A 39 11.87 -15.68 -3.72
CA ASP A 39 12.61 -14.56 -3.17
C ASP A 39 11.83 -13.94 -1.99
N PRO A 40 12.00 -14.49 -0.77
CA PRO A 40 11.32 -14.01 0.42
C PRO A 40 11.88 -12.68 0.94
N SER A 41 13.01 -12.22 0.39
CA SER A 41 13.72 -11.03 0.85
C SER A 41 13.27 -9.74 0.17
N ASN A 42 12.43 -9.86 -0.86
CA ASN A 42 11.94 -8.71 -1.60
C ASN A 42 10.65 -8.14 -0.99
N PRO A 43 10.69 -6.93 -0.40
CA PRO A 43 9.52 -6.32 0.23
C PRO A 43 8.43 -5.96 -0.77
N ASN A 44 8.72 -5.83 -2.06
CA ASN A 44 7.74 -5.43 -3.06
C ASN A 44 6.63 -6.47 -3.22
N TYR A 45 6.90 -7.74 -2.97
CA TYR A 45 5.85 -8.77 -2.99
C TYR A 45 4.88 -8.63 -1.82
N LEU A 46 5.32 -8.10 -0.68
CA LEU A 46 4.45 -7.77 0.45
C LEU A 46 3.66 -6.49 0.18
N ILE A 47 4.25 -5.51 -0.52
CA ILE A 47 3.53 -4.32 -1.00
C ILE A 47 2.43 -4.72 -2.00
N GLN A 48 2.72 -5.63 -2.92
CA GLN A 48 1.74 -6.16 -3.87
C GLN A 48 0.63 -6.94 -3.16
N GLU A 49 0.97 -7.76 -2.16
CA GLU A 49 0.00 -8.49 -1.34
C GLU A 49 -0.93 -7.53 -0.59
N GLY A 50 -0.37 -6.49 0.04
CA GLY A 50 -1.17 -5.46 0.72
C GLY A 50 -2.09 -4.71 -0.25
N SER A 51 -1.59 -4.41 -1.45
CA SER A 51 -2.39 -3.75 -2.50
C SER A 51 -3.52 -4.63 -3.03
N MET A 52 -3.31 -5.94 -3.08
CA MET A 52 -4.34 -6.90 -3.44
C MET A 52 -5.43 -7.00 -2.37
N TYR A 53 -5.08 -7.06 -1.08
CA TYR A 53 -6.06 -7.01 0.01
C TYR A 53 -6.82 -5.67 0.04
N SER A 54 -6.12 -4.56 -0.18
CA SER A 54 -6.72 -3.23 -0.31
C SER A 54 -7.73 -3.16 -1.46
N ALA A 55 -7.44 -3.81 -2.60
CA ALA A 55 -8.35 -3.85 -3.74
C ALA A 55 -9.71 -4.49 -3.40
N VAL A 56 -9.70 -5.55 -2.59
CA VAL A 56 -10.92 -6.26 -2.13
C VAL A 56 -11.53 -5.69 -0.85
N GLY A 57 -11.02 -4.57 -0.33
CA GLY A 57 -11.53 -3.90 0.87
C GLY A 57 -11.13 -4.57 2.18
N ASN A 58 -10.24 -5.56 2.16
CA ASN A 58 -9.70 -6.17 3.37
C ASN A 58 -8.53 -5.33 3.91
N TYR A 59 -8.85 -4.20 4.51
CA TYR A 59 -7.87 -3.23 5.00
C TYR A 59 -6.97 -3.79 6.11
N ASP A 60 -7.50 -4.65 6.99
CA ASP A 60 -6.71 -5.25 8.07
C ASP A 60 -5.61 -6.16 7.53
N ALA A 61 -5.93 -7.02 6.55
CA ALA A 61 -4.93 -7.84 5.88
C ALA A 61 -3.92 -6.99 5.08
N ALA A 62 -4.40 -5.89 4.46
CA ALA A 62 -3.53 -4.94 3.77
C ALA A 62 -2.51 -4.30 4.71
N PHE A 63 -2.96 -3.80 5.87
CA PHE A 63 -2.07 -3.26 6.91
C PHE A 63 -1.06 -4.31 7.38
N GLY A 64 -1.49 -5.54 7.64
CA GLY A 64 -0.59 -6.62 8.05
C GLY A 64 0.52 -6.91 7.03
N ALA A 65 0.20 -6.91 5.73
CA ALA A 65 1.18 -7.11 4.67
C ALA A 65 2.13 -5.90 4.55
N TYR A 66 1.60 -4.68 4.58
CA TYR A 66 2.43 -3.47 4.53
C TYR A 66 3.34 -3.32 5.75
N SER A 67 2.90 -3.67 6.96
CA SER A 67 3.76 -3.65 8.15
C SER A 67 4.94 -4.62 8.04
N LYS A 68 4.75 -5.78 7.40
CA LYS A 68 5.86 -6.70 7.11
C LYS A 68 6.82 -6.10 6.08
N ALA A 69 6.31 -5.45 5.03
CA ALA A 69 7.14 -4.76 4.04
C ALA A 69 7.94 -3.60 4.68
N GLU A 70 7.30 -2.84 5.57
CA GLU A 70 7.88 -1.73 6.31
C GLU A 70 9.03 -2.17 7.22
N ALA A 71 8.88 -3.30 7.90
CA ALA A 71 9.93 -3.88 8.73
C ALA A 71 11.19 -4.26 7.92
N MET A 72 11.03 -4.58 6.63
CA MET A 72 12.13 -4.92 5.72
C MET A 72 12.75 -3.69 5.07
N ASN A 73 11.93 -2.71 4.67
CA ASN A 73 12.39 -1.46 4.10
C ASN A 73 11.51 -0.28 4.56
N PRO A 74 11.89 0.42 5.65
CA PRO A 74 11.09 1.52 6.20
C PRO A 74 11.14 2.80 5.35
N ASN A 75 12.10 2.91 4.42
CA ASN A 75 12.33 4.09 3.57
C ASN A 75 11.90 3.85 2.12
N SER A 76 10.84 3.06 1.91
CA SER A 76 10.26 2.84 0.58
C SER A 76 9.18 3.87 0.27
N LEU A 77 9.41 4.70 -0.74
CA LEU A 77 8.39 5.64 -1.23
C LEU A 77 7.16 4.87 -1.77
N GLU A 78 7.39 3.80 -2.52
CA GLU A 78 6.34 2.93 -3.06
C GLU A 78 5.43 2.37 -1.96
N LEU A 79 6.01 1.91 -0.85
CA LEU A 79 5.25 1.46 0.31
C LEU A 79 4.40 2.59 0.91
N CYS A 80 4.98 3.78 1.07
CA CYS A 80 4.26 4.93 1.62
C CYS A 80 3.08 5.34 0.73
N GLU A 81 3.28 5.30 -0.59
CA GLU A 81 2.22 5.56 -1.56
C GLU A 81 1.12 4.50 -1.48
N ALA A 82 1.48 3.22 -1.40
CA ALA A 82 0.53 2.12 -1.27
C ALA A 82 -0.30 2.23 0.02
N GLN A 83 0.35 2.49 1.16
CA GLN A 83 -0.32 2.74 2.44
C GLN A 83 -1.24 3.97 2.36
N THR A 84 -0.75 5.09 1.83
CA THR A 84 -1.53 6.33 1.69
C THR A 84 -2.78 6.12 0.84
N ASN A 85 -2.63 5.46 -0.32
CA ASN A 85 -3.75 5.20 -1.23
C ASN A 85 -4.78 4.26 -0.59
N MET A 86 -4.32 3.23 0.12
CA MET A 86 -5.19 2.31 0.86
C MET A 86 -5.97 3.05 1.95
N MET A 87 -5.30 3.90 2.73
CA MET A 87 -5.95 4.70 3.77
C MET A 87 -6.96 5.68 3.19
N PHE A 88 -6.64 6.39 2.11
CA PHE A 88 -7.62 7.27 1.45
C PHE A 88 -8.82 6.49 0.91
N LYS A 89 -8.62 5.29 0.37
CA LYS A 89 -9.72 4.41 -0.06
C LYS A 89 -10.61 4.02 1.13
N GLN A 90 -10.01 3.57 2.24
CA GLN A 90 -10.73 3.24 3.46
C GLN A 90 -11.51 4.45 4.00
N MET A 91 -10.91 5.64 4.03
CA MET A 91 -11.58 6.87 4.47
C MET A 91 -12.73 7.26 3.55
N LYS A 92 -12.55 7.12 2.24
CA LYS A 92 -13.61 7.38 1.26
C LYS A 92 -14.80 6.45 1.47
N GLU A 93 -14.56 5.16 1.66
CA GLU A 93 -15.63 4.17 1.90
C GLU A 93 -16.31 4.40 3.25
N LYS A 94 -15.55 4.72 4.30
CA LYS A 94 -16.08 4.97 5.65
C LYS A 94 -16.87 6.27 5.78
N TYR A 95 -16.40 7.36 5.14
CA TYR A 95 -16.94 8.71 5.35
C TYR A 95 -17.66 9.30 4.13
N GLY A 96 -17.65 8.60 3.00
CA GLY A 96 -18.28 9.01 1.75
C GLY A 96 -17.61 10.20 1.07
N THR A 97 -16.37 10.54 1.42
CA THR A 97 -15.72 11.78 0.97
C THR A 97 -14.21 11.62 0.86
N THR A 98 -13.62 12.37 -0.08
CA THR A 98 -12.16 12.56 -0.20
C THR A 98 -11.75 14.00 0.10
N ASN A 99 -12.69 14.87 0.49
CA ASN A 99 -12.41 16.26 0.78
C ASN A 99 -11.61 16.39 2.08
N SER A 100 -10.45 17.04 2.02
CA SER A 100 -9.55 17.19 3.16
C SER A 100 -10.19 17.87 4.37
N GLN A 101 -11.05 18.86 4.16
CA GLN A 101 -11.72 19.59 5.24
C GLN A 101 -12.80 18.74 5.92
N GLU A 102 -13.55 17.96 5.13
CA GLU A 102 -14.52 17.02 5.71
C GLU A 102 -13.82 15.90 6.47
N LEU A 103 -12.78 15.30 5.89
CA LEU A 103 -12.00 14.24 6.53
C LEU A 103 -11.34 14.75 7.82
N LYS A 104 -10.86 16.00 7.84
CA LYS A 104 -10.37 16.64 9.07
C LYS A 104 -11.41 16.62 10.20
N ASN A 105 -12.68 16.80 9.89
CA ASN A 105 -13.74 16.85 10.90
C ASN A 105 -14.28 15.47 11.26
N LYS A 106 -14.26 14.51 10.31
CA LYS A 106 -14.85 13.18 10.47
C LYS A 106 -13.90 12.10 11.02
N MET A 107 -12.60 12.19 10.72
CA MET A 107 -11.62 11.20 11.18
C MET A 107 -11.34 11.34 12.68
N ASN A 108 -11.17 10.19 13.35
CA ASN A 108 -10.70 10.15 14.73
C ASN A 108 -9.19 10.46 14.82
N THR A 109 -8.69 10.58 16.05
CA THR A 109 -7.29 10.94 16.32
C THR A 109 -6.31 9.91 15.77
N ASP A 110 -6.61 8.62 15.90
CA ASP A 110 -5.71 7.55 15.45
C ASP A 110 -5.59 7.49 13.92
N GLU A 111 -6.72 7.65 13.22
CA GLU A 111 -6.76 7.71 11.76
C GLU A 111 -5.96 8.89 11.22
N LYS A 112 -6.15 10.07 11.82
CA LYS A 112 -5.36 11.27 11.51
C LYS A 112 -3.88 11.03 11.73
N ASN A 113 -3.51 10.53 12.91
CA ASN A 113 -2.12 10.32 13.28
C ASN A 113 -1.42 9.35 12.32
N ARG A 114 -2.06 8.21 12.01
CA ARG A 114 -1.52 7.21 11.08
C ARG A 114 -1.36 7.81 9.68
N LEU A 115 -2.40 8.44 9.15
CA LEU A 115 -2.38 8.97 7.77
C LEU A 115 -1.35 10.09 7.63
N CYS A 116 -1.31 10.99 8.61
CA CYS A 116 -0.36 12.10 8.64
C CYS A 116 1.09 11.63 8.83
N SER A 117 1.33 10.58 9.61
CA SER A 117 2.66 9.99 9.77
C SER A 117 3.18 9.46 8.44
N VAL A 118 2.38 8.64 7.75
CA VAL A 118 2.75 8.05 6.45
C VAL A 118 2.93 9.15 5.39
N LEU A 119 2.04 10.13 5.32
CA LEU A 119 2.12 11.23 4.35
C LEU A 119 3.36 12.11 4.55
N LYS A 120 3.71 12.44 5.80
CA LYS A 120 4.93 13.21 6.10
C LYS A 120 6.18 12.42 5.71
N ARG A 121 6.20 11.11 5.96
CA ARG A 121 7.30 10.23 5.51
C ARG A 121 7.38 10.18 3.98
N ALA A 122 6.26 9.97 3.30
CA ALA A 122 6.20 9.96 1.84
C ALA A 122 6.78 11.25 1.24
N LYS A 123 6.38 12.41 1.79
CA LYS A 123 6.90 13.72 1.41
C LYS A 123 8.41 13.84 1.62
N GLY A 124 8.92 13.37 2.76
CA GLY A 124 10.36 13.31 3.04
C GLY A 124 11.14 12.41 2.07
N LEU A 125 10.49 11.40 1.49
CA LEU A 125 11.04 10.49 0.49
C LEU A 125 10.87 10.99 -0.96
N GLY A 126 10.33 12.21 -1.15
CA GLY A 126 10.21 12.83 -2.47
C GLY A 126 8.85 12.71 -3.13
N LEU A 127 7.79 12.32 -2.41
CA LEU A 127 6.42 12.39 -2.92
C LEU A 127 6.10 13.82 -3.38
N SER A 128 5.67 13.95 -4.64
CA SER A 128 5.18 15.21 -5.21
C SER A 128 3.75 15.02 -5.72
N ASP A 129 2.78 15.42 -4.90
CA ASP A 129 1.34 15.35 -5.20
C ASP A 129 0.64 16.52 -4.49
N MET A 130 0.13 17.47 -5.28
CA MET A 130 -0.48 18.69 -4.77
C MET A 130 -1.69 18.43 -3.86
N ASN A 131 -2.47 17.37 -4.12
CA ASN A 131 -3.63 17.04 -3.30
C ASN A 131 -3.19 16.51 -1.93
N LYS A 132 -2.14 15.68 -1.90
CA LYS A 132 -1.56 15.16 -0.66
C LYS A 132 -0.84 16.26 0.12
N ASP A 133 -0.16 17.18 -0.55
CA ASP A 133 0.44 18.36 0.08
C ASP A 133 -0.61 19.26 0.76
N LEU A 134 -1.71 19.52 0.06
CA LEU A 134 -2.83 20.26 0.63
C LEU A 134 -3.43 19.53 1.84
N PHE A 135 -3.61 18.21 1.74
CA PHE A 135 -4.10 17.40 2.86
C PHE A 135 -3.17 17.52 4.09
N ILE A 136 -1.85 17.38 3.89
CA ILE A 136 -0.87 17.54 4.97
C ILE A 136 -1.01 18.93 5.62
N ALA A 137 -1.09 19.98 4.82
CA ALA A 137 -1.19 21.35 5.31
C ALA A 137 -2.50 21.62 6.07
N MET A 138 -3.62 21.02 5.66
CA MET A 138 -4.93 21.27 6.27
C MET A 138 -5.19 20.41 7.52
N VAL A 139 -4.72 19.16 7.49
CA VAL A 139 -5.14 18.11 8.43
C VAL A 139 -4.04 17.77 9.45
N CYS A 140 -2.77 17.76 9.03
CA CYS A 140 -1.67 17.16 9.80
C CYS A 140 -0.91 18.13 10.71
N LYS A 141 -1.59 19.16 11.20
CA LYS A 141 -1.05 20.17 12.13
C LYS A 141 -1.08 19.68 13.57
#